data_AF-A0A7W1Z5Z9-F1
#
_entry.id   AF-A0A7W1Z5Z9-F1
#
_cell.length_a   1.000
_cell.length_b   1.000
_cell.length_c   1.000
_cell.angle_alpha   90.00
_cell.angle_beta   90.00
_cell.angle_gamma   90.00
#
_symmetry.space_group_name_H-M   'P 1'
#
loop_
_entity.id
_entity.type
_entity.pdbx_description
1 polymer ?
#
loop_
_entity_poly.entity_id
_entity_poly.type
_entity_poly.pdbx_seq_one_letter_code
_entity_poly.pdbx_strand_id
1 'polypeptide(L)'
;MPSFDNRSLFSDHYLLERLPGRPEWGEDVSAAWSTLQALYADRRGRVEELSEAQLETEWVQPVLSQVLGWHYEVQTPVTGMDGRVNRPDYSLFATEASKRAAQDQRADERAYASHVAAIAEAKYWGRPLDRKVRDVRDITNANPSFQIVAYLVANGTDWGILTNGREWRLYSGRARSRIDTYYAVDLQRIMEEGNETAFRYFLLFFRAAAFRADDATGQTFLQSVFEGSGTYARQLERRLKALIFEQIFPHLAHGFVAWRRENGVAAESDESLREIYEGTLRLLYRLLFLLHAEARGLLPTGQYSLTRIKGDVAAWRDRGDPLSPISDNFWNDLAGLFRRVDRGDPTTGMPRYNGGLFREDHPRNRFLREHRAADAFLAPALDLLARAGEPGFIDYKALSVEQLGSIYEGLLEFRLRLDAAGEPVLENDKGERKATGSYYTPHYIVEYIVAETVGPALAEREAAFRALMAEIEPKRARLRHVESNSSRTDEANGLRRILRDLDARAADTLLGIRVCDPAMGSGHFLVHATDWLTERLMILLNEFPDNPVLARIAGVREQIVANLAAQGITVNPEHLKDTNLLKRMVMKQCIYGVDL
;
A
#
# COMPACT_ATOMS: atom_id res chain seq x y z
N MET A 1 16.78 10.65 9.64
CA MET A 1 16.00 9.61 8.93
C MET A 1 15.98 9.97 7.46
N PRO A 2 15.88 8.98 6.55
CA PRO A 2 15.73 9.28 5.12
C PRO A 2 14.50 10.17 4.90
N SER A 3 14.59 11.14 4.01
CA SER A 3 13.50 12.09 3.71
C SER A 3 12.48 11.56 2.70
N PHE A 4 12.49 10.25 2.43
CA PHE A 4 11.59 9.60 1.48
C PHE A 4 10.46 8.87 2.19
N ASP A 5 9.29 8.81 1.54
CA ASP A 5 8.16 7.95 1.89
C ASP A 5 7.98 6.91 0.79
N ASN A 6 8.57 5.72 0.98
CA ASN A 6 8.45 4.61 0.04
C ASN A 6 7.18 3.79 0.32
N ARG A 7 6.12 3.91 -0.46
CA ARG A 7 4.91 3.10 -0.33
C ARG A 7 5.02 1.73 -1.01
N SER A 8 6.03 0.95 -0.65
CA SER A 8 6.24 -0.43 -1.16
C SER A 8 6.61 -0.53 -2.64
N LEU A 9 6.99 0.57 -3.31
CA LEU A 9 7.49 0.49 -4.69
C LEU A 9 8.85 -0.21 -4.74
N PHE A 10 9.68 0.07 -3.74
CA PHE A 10 10.93 -0.63 -3.48
C PHE A 10 10.89 -1.28 -2.10
N SER A 11 11.89 -2.06 -1.73
CA SER A 11 12.10 -2.49 -0.34
C SER A 11 12.89 -1.43 0.42
N ASP A 12 12.46 -1.07 1.63
CA ASP A 12 13.19 -0.13 2.48
C ASP A 12 14.58 -0.71 2.81
N HIS A 13 14.70 -2.03 3.02
CA HIS A 13 15.99 -2.68 3.17
C HIS A 13 16.89 -2.49 1.93
N TYR A 14 16.35 -2.58 0.71
CA TYR A 14 17.15 -2.31 -0.48
C TYR A 14 17.63 -0.86 -0.52
N LEU A 15 16.74 0.10 -0.24
CA LEU A 15 17.04 1.53 -0.27
C LEU A 15 18.08 1.94 0.79
N LEU A 16 18.06 1.30 1.96
CA LEU A 16 18.91 1.67 3.09
C LEU A 16 20.22 0.88 3.15
N GLU A 17 20.19 -0.40 2.81
CA GLU A 17 21.35 -1.28 3.02
C GLU A 17 22.08 -1.65 1.73
N ARG A 18 21.38 -1.69 0.59
CA ARG A 18 21.98 -2.10 -0.69
C ARG A 18 22.35 -0.93 -1.58
N LEU A 19 21.48 0.08 -1.67
CA LEU A 19 21.71 1.24 -2.53
C LEU A 19 23.02 1.97 -2.17
N PRO A 20 23.40 2.18 -0.89
CA PRO A 20 24.66 2.84 -0.56
C PRO A 20 25.92 2.11 -1.03
N GLY A 21 25.82 0.80 -1.26
CA GLY A 21 26.92 -0.02 -1.80
C GLY A 21 27.02 -0.01 -3.33
N ARG A 22 26.10 0.67 -4.03
CA ARG A 22 26.10 0.74 -5.50
C ARG A 22 26.99 1.89 -6.01
N PRO A 23 27.64 1.75 -7.20
CA PRO A 23 28.47 2.80 -7.78
C PRO A 23 27.76 4.15 -7.91
N GLU A 24 26.47 4.12 -8.27
CA GLU A 24 25.66 5.31 -8.50
C GLU A 24 25.53 6.18 -7.23
N TRP A 25 25.61 5.56 -6.05
CA TRP A 25 25.57 6.28 -4.78
C TRP A 25 26.79 7.16 -4.54
N GLY A 26 27.95 6.76 -5.07
CA GLY A 26 29.22 7.46 -4.93
C GLY A 26 29.43 8.59 -5.94
N GLU A 27 28.48 8.82 -6.86
CA GLU A 27 28.57 9.89 -7.84
C GLU A 27 28.57 11.28 -7.17
N ASP A 28 29.25 12.25 -7.81
CA ASP A 28 29.24 13.64 -7.36
C ASP A 28 27.89 14.30 -7.68
N VAL A 29 27.19 14.73 -6.64
CA VAL A 29 25.89 15.40 -6.74
C VAL A 29 25.97 16.90 -6.48
N SER A 30 27.17 17.43 -6.22
CA SER A 30 27.39 18.81 -5.73
C SER A 30 26.87 19.86 -6.71
N ALA A 31 27.05 19.65 -8.01
CA ALA A 31 26.55 20.55 -9.04
C ALA A 31 25.02 20.60 -9.07
N ALA A 32 24.35 19.44 -9.13
CA ALA A 32 22.90 19.36 -9.11
C ALA A 32 22.30 19.91 -7.80
N TRP A 33 22.98 19.65 -6.68
CA TRP A 33 22.61 20.16 -5.36
C TRP A 33 22.68 21.69 -5.30
N SER A 34 23.79 22.27 -5.76
CA SER A 34 23.99 23.72 -5.80
C SER A 34 22.96 24.42 -6.69
N THR A 35 22.65 23.83 -7.85
CA THR A 35 21.60 24.33 -8.76
C THR A 35 20.24 24.32 -8.08
N LEU A 36 19.87 23.23 -7.41
CA LEU A 36 18.59 23.14 -6.70
C LEU A 36 18.51 24.14 -5.53
N GLN A 37 19.61 24.33 -4.78
CA GLN A 37 19.71 25.34 -3.73
C GLN A 37 19.50 26.75 -4.26
N ALA A 38 20.13 27.10 -5.37
CA ALA A 38 19.95 28.41 -6.01
C ALA A 38 18.50 28.61 -6.47
N LEU A 39 17.90 27.60 -7.12
CA LEU A 39 16.50 27.65 -7.57
C LEU A 39 15.53 27.86 -6.40
N TYR A 40 15.74 27.13 -5.29
CA TYR A 40 14.90 27.24 -4.08
C TYR A 40 15.08 28.57 -3.37
N ALA A 41 16.32 29.02 -3.18
CA ALA A 41 16.62 30.28 -2.49
C ALA A 41 15.97 31.49 -3.17
N ASP A 42 15.97 31.51 -4.51
CA ASP A 42 15.35 32.57 -5.31
C ASP A 42 13.82 32.66 -5.11
N ARG A 43 13.15 31.52 -4.90
CA ARG A 43 11.68 31.43 -4.90
C ARG A 43 11.07 31.19 -3.51
N ARG A 44 11.88 30.89 -2.50
CA ARG A 44 11.43 30.61 -1.14
C ARG A 44 10.53 31.74 -0.64
N GLY A 45 9.37 31.38 -0.10
CA GLY A 45 8.36 32.33 0.38
C GLY A 45 7.41 32.90 -0.68
N ARG A 46 7.63 32.61 -1.98
CA ARG A 46 6.72 32.99 -3.07
C ARG A 46 6.12 31.80 -3.82
N VAL A 47 6.73 30.62 -3.72
CA VAL A 47 6.27 29.39 -4.40
C VAL A 47 4.83 28.98 -4.06
N GLU A 48 4.35 29.31 -2.86
CA GLU A 48 3.00 28.96 -2.40
C GLU A 48 1.89 29.78 -3.09
N GLU A 49 2.24 30.95 -3.62
CA GLU A 49 1.33 31.87 -4.28
C GLU A 49 1.25 31.63 -5.80
N LEU A 50 2.15 30.82 -6.35
CA LEU A 50 2.20 30.52 -7.77
C LEU A 50 0.97 29.72 -8.21
N SER A 51 0.40 30.11 -9.34
CA SER A 51 -0.55 29.25 -10.07
C SER A 51 0.14 27.99 -10.60
N GLU A 52 -0.62 26.98 -11.02
CA GLU A 52 -0.08 25.74 -11.59
C GLU A 52 0.87 26.01 -12.76
N ALA A 53 0.45 26.81 -13.74
CA ALA A 53 1.27 27.18 -14.91
C ALA A 53 2.54 27.97 -14.54
N GLN A 54 2.47 28.84 -13.51
CA GLN A 54 3.65 29.55 -13.02
C GLN A 54 4.60 28.59 -12.30
N LEU A 55 4.08 27.70 -11.45
CA LEU A 55 4.90 26.72 -10.76
C LEU A 55 5.58 25.77 -11.76
N GLU A 56 4.88 25.37 -12.80
CA GLU A 56 5.46 24.59 -13.88
C GLU A 56 6.68 25.28 -14.50
N THR A 57 6.50 26.52 -14.95
CA THR A 57 7.52 27.29 -15.67
C THR A 57 8.67 27.72 -14.75
N GLU A 58 8.34 28.16 -13.55
CA GLU A 58 9.30 28.75 -12.62
C GLU A 58 10.00 27.70 -11.76
N TRP A 59 9.39 26.54 -11.49
CA TRP A 59 9.93 25.54 -10.57
C TRP A 59 10.10 24.16 -11.21
N VAL A 60 9.02 23.53 -11.69
CA VAL A 60 9.05 22.12 -12.14
C VAL A 60 9.96 21.94 -13.35
N GLN A 61 9.83 22.79 -14.37
CA GLN A 61 10.64 22.73 -15.59
C GLN A 61 12.15 22.95 -15.34
N PRO A 62 12.57 23.95 -14.55
CA PRO A 62 13.98 24.06 -14.12
C PRO A 62 14.47 22.84 -13.35
N VAL A 63 13.68 22.28 -12.43
CA VAL A 63 14.08 21.06 -11.70
C VAL A 63 14.23 19.88 -12.66
N LEU A 64 13.26 19.66 -13.57
CA LEU A 64 13.33 18.60 -14.58
C LEU A 64 14.57 18.73 -15.47
N SER A 65 14.83 19.92 -16.02
CA SER A 65 15.89 20.12 -17.01
C SER A 65 17.28 20.34 -16.41
N GLN A 66 17.41 21.21 -15.41
CA GLN A 66 18.71 21.69 -14.90
C GLN A 66 19.24 20.84 -13.74
N VAL A 67 18.35 20.19 -12.97
CA VAL A 67 18.73 19.34 -11.83
C VAL A 67 18.68 17.87 -12.22
N LEU A 68 17.58 17.44 -12.85
CA LEU A 68 17.33 16.03 -13.16
C LEU A 68 17.79 15.62 -14.57
N GLY A 69 18.12 16.57 -15.45
CA GLY A 69 18.69 16.31 -16.78
C GLY A 69 17.68 15.78 -17.82
N TRP A 70 16.39 16.04 -17.63
CA TRP A 70 15.35 15.62 -18.57
C TRP A 70 15.27 16.50 -19.80
N HIS A 71 14.99 15.86 -20.93
CA HIS A 71 14.42 16.50 -22.10
C HIS A 71 12.92 16.24 -22.10
N TYR A 72 12.08 17.22 -22.43
CA TYR A 72 10.63 17.05 -22.35
C TYR A 72 9.86 17.73 -23.48
N GLU A 73 8.63 17.27 -23.69
CA GLU A 73 7.58 17.97 -24.44
C GLU A 73 6.38 18.20 -23.54
N VAL A 74 5.68 19.32 -23.76
CA VAL A 74 4.55 19.75 -22.94
C VAL A 74 3.23 19.36 -23.62
N GLN A 75 2.29 18.81 -22.85
CA GLN A 75 0.91 18.51 -23.25
C GLN A 75 0.78 17.67 -24.54
N THR A 76 1.64 16.66 -24.71
CA THR A 76 1.52 15.76 -25.86
C THR A 76 0.28 14.87 -25.72
N PRO A 77 -0.63 14.82 -26.73
CA PRO A 77 -1.74 13.89 -26.72
C PRO A 77 -1.25 12.45 -26.72
N VAL A 78 -1.86 11.63 -25.87
CA VAL A 78 -1.66 10.18 -25.84
C VAL A 78 -3.02 9.52 -25.85
N THR A 79 -3.26 8.69 -26.86
CA THR A 79 -4.49 7.91 -26.93
C THR A 79 -4.37 6.66 -26.09
N GLY A 80 -5.24 6.53 -25.09
CA GLY A 80 -5.33 5.34 -24.27
C GLY A 80 -5.89 4.15 -25.04
N MET A 81 -5.74 2.95 -24.47
CA MET A 81 -6.30 1.72 -25.04
C MET A 81 -7.83 1.76 -25.23
N ASP A 82 -8.52 2.67 -24.54
CA ASP A 82 -9.96 2.95 -24.65
C ASP A 82 -10.33 3.93 -25.77
N GLY A 83 -9.34 4.43 -26.53
CA GLY A 83 -9.50 5.39 -27.61
C GLY A 83 -9.61 6.85 -27.16
N ARG A 84 -9.43 7.17 -25.86
CA ARG A 84 -9.49 8.55 -25.36
C ARG A 84 -8.12 9.21 -25.41
N VAL A 85 -8.10 10.46 -25.86
CA VAL A 85 -6.90 11.29 -25.87
C VAL A 85 -6.71 11.92 -24.50
N ASN A 86 -5.70 11.44 -23.78
CA ASN A 86 -5.19 12.00 -22.53
C ASN A 86 -4.00 12.93 -22.82
N ARG A 87 -3.76 13.92 -21.97
CA ARG A 87 -2.62 14.84 -22.11
C ARG A 87 -1.91 14.97 -20.77
N PRO A 88 -0.88 14.15 -20.50
CA PRO A 88 0.00 14.45 -19.37
C PRO A 88 0.67 15.80 -19.60
N ASP A 89 1.00 16.50 -18.51
CA ASP A 89 1.70 17.78 -18.61
C ASP A 89 3.05 17.63 -19.33
N TYR A 90 3.74 16.51 -19.10
CA TYR A 90 5.07 16.26 -19.65
C TYR A 90 5.23 14.82 -20.18
N SER A 91 5.75 14.72 -21.41
CA SER A 91 6.42 13.51 -21.91
C SER A 91 7.92 13.67 -21.69
N LEU A 92 8.53 12.78 -20.89
CA LEU A 92 9.93 12.86 -20.51
C LEU A 92 10.80 11.90 -21.34
N PHE A 93 11.90 12.44 -21.84
CA PHE A 93 12.88 11.76 -22.67
C PHE A 93 14.23 11.75 -21.97
N ALA A 94 14.80 10.56 -21.86
CA ALA A 94 16.06 10.41 -21.16
C ALA A 94 17.23 11.09 -21.90
N THR A 95 17.13 11.28 -23.22
CA THR A 95 18.13 11.97 -24.05
C THR A 95 17.49 12.87 -25.11
N GLU A 96 18.25 13.86 -25.58
CA GLU A 96 17.87 14.68 -26.75
C GLU A 96 17.62 13.83 -28.00
N ALA A 97 18.40 12.77 -28.21
CA ALA A 97 18.24 11.87 -29.36
C ALA A 97 16.89 11.13 -29.31
N SER A 98 16.50 10.60 -28.13
CA SER A 98 15.18 9.96 -27.96
C SER A 98 14.03 10.94 -28.18
N LYS A 99 14.19 12.21 -27.77
CA LYS A 99 13.18 13.24 -28.02
C LYS A 99 13.02 13.51 -29.52
N ARG A 100 14.12 13.68 -30.25
CA ARG A 100 14.07 13.92 -31.70
C ARG A 100 13.47 12.74 -32.45
N ALA A 101 13.85 11.52 -32.10
CA ALA A 101 13.27 10.30 -32.69
C ALA A 101 11.76 10.22 -32.47
N ALA A 102 11.27 10.61 -31.28
CA ALA A 102 9.85 10.68 -30.99
C ALA A 102 9.15 11.75 -31.87
N GLN A 103 9.75 12.93 -32.01
CA GLN A 103 9.22 14.03 -32.84
C GLN A 103 9.08 13.63 -34.31
N ASP A 104 10.05 12.89 -34.84
CA ASP A 104 10.02 12.39 -36.22
C ASP A 104 8.87 11.40 -36.45
N GLN A 105 8.38 10.76 -35.38
CA GLN A 105 7.31 9.76 -35.39
C GLN A 105 5.99 10.30 -34.83
N ARG A 106 5.81 11.62 -34.70
CA ARG A 106 4.63 12.24 -34.05
C ARG A 106 3.27 11.87 -34.65
N ALA A 107 3.26 11.40 -35.90
CA ALA A 107 2.04 10.93 -36.57
C ALA A 107 1.59 9.53 -36.10
N ASP A 108 2.50 8.73 -35.53
CA ASP A 108 2.20 7.42 -34.95
C ASP A 108 2.38 7.48 -33.43
N GLU A 109 1.27 7.49 -32.71
CA GLU A 109 1.25 7.64 -31.26
C GLU A 109 1.95 6.49 -30.53
N ARG A 110 1.89 5.26 -31.05
CA ARG A 110 2.58 4.11 -30.42
C ARG A 110 4.08 4.21 -30.61
N ALA A 111 4.48 4.59 -31.81
CA ALA A 111 5.89 4.76 -32.14
C ALA A 111 6.49 5.94 -31.35
N TYR A 112 5.76 7.06 -31.21
CA TYR A 112 6.09 8.15 -30.30
C TYR A 112 6.24 7.66 -28.84
N ALA A 113 5.23 6.95 -28.32
CA ALA A 113 5.22 6.48 -26.93
C ALA A 113 6.39 5.53 -26.62
N SER A 114 6.88 4.76 -27.59
CA SER A 114 8.02 3.86 -27.42
C SER A 114 9.35 4.58 -27.09
N HIS A 115 9.43 5.88 -27.39
CA HIS A 115 10.59 6.72 -27.07
C HIS A 115 10.43 7.49 -25.75
N VAL A 116 9.24 7.50 -25.14
CA VAL A 116 8.96 8.17 -23.88
C VAL A 116 9.48 7.32 -22.72
N ALA A 117 10.41 7.87 -21.94
CA ALA A 117 11.01 7.17 -20.81
C ALA A 117 10.14 7.22 -19.56
N ALA A 118 9.42 8.33 -19.37
CA ALA A 118 8.44 8.51 -18.31
C ALA A 118 7.42 9.59 -18.69
N ILE A 119 6.25 9.54 -18.07
CA ILE A 119 5.28 10.63 -18.11
C ILE A 119 5.34 11.42 -16.80
N ALA A 120 5.07 12.71 -16.84
CA ALA A 120 5.01 13.56 -15.66
C ALA A 120 3.74 14.42 -15.62
N GLU A 121 3.20 14.57 -14.42
CA GLU A 121 2.07 15.45 -14.11
C GLU A 121 2.46 16.37 -12.95
N ALA A 122 2.18 17.66 -13.11
CA ALA A 122 2.45 18.69 -12.12
C ALA A 122 1.13 19.27 -11.58
N LYS A 123 1.16 19.71 -10.32
CA LYS A 123 0.06 20.43 -9.68
C LYS A 123 0.60 21.64 -8.94
N TYR A 124 -0.25 22.62 -8.64
CA TYR A 124 0.16 23.78 -7.84
C TYR A 124 0.72 23.41 -6.46
N TRP A 125 1.47 24.34 -5.86
CA TRP A 125 2.25 24.07 -4.65
C TRP A 125 1.39 23.64 -3.47
N GLY A 126 1.75 22.53 -2.83
CA GLY A 126 1.03 22.00 -1.67
C GLY A 126 -0.33 21.36 -2.00
N ARG A 127 -0.71 21.22 -3.28
CA ARG A 127 -1.89 20.44 -3.69
C ARG A 127 -1.77 19.02 -3.14
N PRO A 128 -2.72 18.54 -2.30
CA PRO A 128 -2.71 17.15 -1.85
C PRO A 128 -2.79 16.20 -3.05
N LEU A 129 -1.90 15.23 -3.18
CA LEU A 129 -1.83 14.39 -4.38
C LEU A 129 -2.77 13.17 -4.35
N ASP A 130 -3.36 12.84 -3.20
CA ASP A 130 -4.14 11.61 -2.96
C ASP A 130 -5.67 11.81 -2.83
N ARG A 131 -6.15 13.04 -3.00
CA ARG A 131 -7.57 13.35 -2.82
C ARG A 131 -8.09 14.34 -3.83
N LYS A 132 -9.38 14.28 -4.11
CA LYS A 132 -10.10 15.40 -4.72
C LYS A 132 -10.19 16.57 -3.74
N VAL A 133 -9.84 17.76 -4.22
CA VAL A 133 -10.06 19.04 -3.52
C VAL A 133 -10.87 19.95 -4.44
N ARG A 134 -11.82 20.70 -3.88
CA ARG A 134 -12.45 21.81 -4.60
C ARG A 134 -11.61 23.07 -4.34
N ASP A 135 -10.75 23.43 -5.29
CA ASP A 135 -9.96 24.67 -5.26
C ASP A 135 -10.23 25.46 -6.55
N VAL A 136 -10.36 26.77 -6.45
CA VAL A 136 -10.57 27.67 -7.61
C VAL A 136 -9.38 27.60 -8.58
N ARG A 137 -8.20 27.21 -8.10
CA ARG A 137 -6.98 27.00 -8.89
C ARG A 137 -6.95 25.67 -9.65
N ASP A 138 -7.83 24.71 -9.33
CA ASP A 138 -7.89 23.39 -9.96
C ASP A 138 -9.16 23.28 -10.82
N ILE A 139 -9.00 23.46 -12.14
CA ILE A 139 -10.11 23.42 -13.09
C ILE A 139 -10.65 21.98 -13.25
N THR A 140 -9.77 20.98 -13.14
CA THR A 140 -10.12 19.56 -13.33
C THR A 140 -10.86 18.98 -12.13
N ASN A 141 -10.55 19.44 -10.91
CA ASN A 141 -11.08 18.91 -9.65
C ASN A 141 -10.97 17.37 -9.55
N ALA A 142 -9.98 16.76 -10.20
CA ALA A 142 -9.74 15.32 -10.17
C ALA A 142 -8.77 14.94 -9.02
N ASN A 143 -8.61 13.65 -8.78
CA ASN A 143 -7.58 13.17 -7.88
C ASN A 143 -6.26 12.98 -8.67
N PRO A 144 -5.18 13.73 -8.36
CA PRO A 144 -3.94 13.65 -9.15
C PRO A 144 -3.33 12.25 -9.22
N SER A 145 -3.45 11.45 -8.14
CA SER A 145 -2.97 10.06 -8.17
C SER A 145 -3.79 9.16 -9.09
N PHE A 146 -5.08 9.45 -9.30
CA PHE A 146 -5.91 8.69 -10.24
C PHE A 146 -5.52 9.02 -11.67
N GLN A 147 -5.21 10.29 -11.94
CA GLN A 147 -4.80 10.79 -13.24
C GLN A 147 -3.48 10.14 -13.70
N ILE A 148 -2.43 10.15 -12.87
CA ILE A 148 -1.14 9.54 -13.25
C ILE A 148 -1.25 8.03 -13.48
N VAL A 149 -2.05 7.32 -12.67
CA VAL A 149 -2.29 5.87 -12.85
C VAL A 149 -3.08 5.61 -14.14
N ALA A 150 -4.10 6.41 -14.43
CA ALA A 150 -4.84 6.29 -15.68
C ALA A 150 -3.92 6.47 -16.89
N TYR A 151 -2.95 7.37 -16.85
CA TYR A 151 -1.96 7.53 -17.91
C TYR A 151 -1.01 6.36 -18.03
N LEU A 152 -0.53 5.78 -16.92
CA LEU A 152 0.32 4.59 -16.95
C LEU A 152 -0.39 3.40 -17.63
N VAL A 153 -1.66 3.20 -17.28
CA VAL A 153 -2.49 2.13 -17.86
C VAL A 153 -2.79 2.41 -19.34
N ALA A 154 -3.09 3.65 -19.70
CA ALA A 154 -3.40 4.07 -21.06
C ALA A 154 -2.19 3.95 -22.02
N ASN A 155 -1.02 4.41 -21.57
CA ASN A 155 0.15 4.60 -22.42
C ASN A 155 1.05 3.36 -22.48
N GLY A 156 0.91 2.42 -21.54
CA GLY A 156 1.81 1.28 -21.40
C GLY A 156 3.24 1.67 -21.02
N THR A 157 3.43 2.89 -20.50
CA THR A 157 4.74 3.35 -20.01
C THR A 157 5.04 2.73 -18.64
N ASP A 158 6.29 2.34 -18.44
CA ASP A 158 6.71 1.66 -17.21
C ASP A 158 6.75 2.59 -15.99
N TRP A 159 6.87 3.91 -16.20
CA TRP A 159 7.15 4.88 -15.14
C TRP A 159 6.39 6.20 -15.29
N GLY A 160 5.96 6.74 -14.16
CA GLY A 160 5.25 8.02 -14.07
C GLY A 160 5.72 8.84 -12.88
N ILE A 161 5.82 10.15 -13.06
CA ILE A 161 6.20 11.11 -12.02
C ILE A 161 5.01 12.03 -11.73
N LEU A 162 4.64 12.16 -10.47
CA LEU A 162 3.60 13.10 -10.03
C LEU A 162 4.20 14.05 -9.00
N THR A 163 4.04 15.36 -9.20
CA THR A 163 4.57 16.36 -8.28
C THR A 163 3.62 17.52 -8.05
N ASN A 164 3.66 18.09 -6.84
CA ASN A 164 3.07 19.39 -6.52
C ASN A 164 4.17 20.45 -6.28
N GLY A 165 5.35 20.25 -6.88
CA GLY A 165 6.56 21.05 -6.64
C GLY A 165 7.29 20.69 -5.35
N ARG A 166 6.56 20.58 -4.23
CA ARG A 166 7.09 20.19 -2.91
C ARG A 166 7.43 18.71 -2.84
N GLU A 167 6.46 17.85 -3.11
CA GLU A 167 6.57 16.39 -3.06
C GLU A 167 6.69 15.84 -4.48
N TRP A 168 7.58 14.87 -4.67
CA TRP A 168 7.80 14.18 -5.94
C TRP A 168 7.56 12.70 -5.74
N ARG A 169 6.67 12.11 -6.55
CA ARG A 169 6.30 10.70 -6.47
C ARG A 169 6.65 9.98 -7.76
N LEU A 170 7.33 8.86 -7.63
CA LEU A 170 7.60 7.92 -8.70
C LEU A 170 6.60 6.75 -8.60
N TYR A 171 5.93 6.46 -9.71
CA TYR A 171 4.99 5.36 -9.90
C TYR A 171 5.53 4.41 -10.96
N SER A 172 5.14 3.14 -10.89
CA SER A 172 5.45 2.16 -11.94
C SER A 172 4.20 1.49 -12.50
N GLY A 173 4.11 1.42 -13.83
CA GLY A 173 3.10 0.63 -14.54
C GLY A 173 3.23 -0.88 -14.31
N ARG A 174 4.39 -1.35 -13.81
CA ARG A 174 4.66 -2.76 -13.47
C ARG A 174 4.37 -3.09 -12.00
N ALA A 175 3.97 -2.11 -11.18
CA ALA A 175 3.57 -2.37 -9.80
C ALA A 175 2.27 -3.19 -9.75
N ARG A 176 2.17 -4.13 -8.79
CA ARG A 176 0.98 -4.97 -8.62
C ARG A 176 -0.29 -4.17 -8.33
N SER A 177 -0.18 -3.17 -7.46
CA SER A 177 -1.21 -2.18 -7.19
C SER A 177 -0.64 -0.82 -7.54
N ARG A 178 -0.94 -0.31 -8.74
CA ARG A 178 -0.29 0.90 -9.29
C ARG A 178 -0.56 2.16 -8.48
N ILE A 179 -1.63 2.17 -7.70
CA ILE A 179 -2.13 3.41 -7.10
C ILE A 179 -1.64 3.67 -5.68
N ASP A 180 -1.48 2.62 -4.87
CA ASP A 180 -0.99 2.70 -3.51
C ASP A 180 0.52 2.40 -3.43
N THR A 181 1.14 2.09 -4.58
CA THR A 181 2.56 1.74 -4.70
C THR A 181 3.34 2.83 -5.41
N TYR A 182 4.07 3.64 -4.63
CA TYR A 182 4.90 4.71 -5.17
C TYR A 182 6.09 5.01 -4.26
N TYR A 183 7.12 5.68 -4.77
CA TYR A 183 8.24 6.21 -4.00
C TYR A 183 8.16 7.74 -3.98
N ALA A 184 8.01 8.34 -2.80
CA ALA A 184 7.85 9.78 -2.65
C ALA A 184 9.03 10.43 -1.92
N VAL A 185 9.33 11.67 -2.28
CA VAL A 185 10.33 12.50 -1.62
C VAL A 185 9.79 13.91 -1.42
N ASP A 186 9.88 14.43 -0.19
CA ASP A 186 9.57 15.83 0.13
C ASP A 186 10.80 16.70 -0.14
N LEU A 187 10.83 17.33 -1.31
CA LEU A 187 11.95 18.13 -1.78
C LEU A 187 12.09 19.41 -0.94
N GLN A 188 10.99 20.05 -0.54
CA GLN A 188 11.03 21.23 0.33
C GLN A 188 11.75 20.90 1.64
N ARG A 189 11.38 19.78 2.26
CA ARG A 189 12.02 19.33 3.51
C ARG A 189 13.51 19.11 3.34
N ILE A 190 13.95 18.48 2.23
CA ILE A 190 15.38 18.31 1.93
C ILE A 190 16.10 19.65 1.87
N MET A 191 15.50 20.64 1.21
CA MET A 191 16.07 21.98 1.07
C MET A 191 16.17 22.72 2.40
N GLU A 192 15.12 22.63 3.23
CA GLU A 192 15.06 23.30 4.54
C GLU A 192 16.01 22.67 5.55
N GLU A 193 16.17 21.35 5.53
CA GLU A 193 17.11 20.63 6.40
C GLU A 193 18.56 20.68 5.88
N GLY A 194 18.78 21.07 4.62
CA GLY A 194 20.11 21.12 3.99
C GLY A 194 20.77 19.74 3.89
N ASN A 195 19.97 18.67 3.73
CA ASN A 195 20.43 17.29 3.84
C ASN A 195 20.85 16.72 2.47
N GLU A 196 22.14 16.76 2.16
CA GLU A 196 22.67 16.25 0.88
C GLU A 196 22.45 14.74 0.69
N THR A 197 22.56 13.93 1.75
CA THR A 197 22.29 12.49 1.68
C THR A 197 20.84 12.21 1.27
N ALA A 198 19.91 13.00 1.79
CA ALA A 198 18.51 12.96 1.41
C ALA A 198 18.29 13.43 -0.04
N PHE A 199 19.04 14.43 -0.50
CA PHE A 199 19.05 14.84 -1.91
C PHE A 199 19.54 13.72 -2.85
N ARG A 200 20.51 12.89 -2.45
CA ARG A 200 20.94 11.73 -3.26
C ARG A 200 19.78 10.77 -3.55
N TYR A 201 18.95 10.50 -2.55
CA TYR A 201 17.73 9.69 -2.71
C TYR A 201 16.71 10.31 -3.67
N PHE A 202 16.64 11.64 -3.78
CA PHE A 202 15.85 12.31 -4.81
C PHE A 202 16.50 12.17 -6.18
N LEU A 203 17.75 12.62 -6.31
CA LEU A 203 18.44 12.70 -7.58
C LEU A 203 18.53 11.34 -8.28
N LEU A 204 18.93 10.29 -7.58
CA LEU A 204 19.14 8.97 -8.19
C LEU A 204 17.87 8.34 -8.76
N PHE A 205 16.70 8.65 -8.21
CA PHE A 205 15.44 8.05 -8.62
C PHE A 205 14.67 8.90 -9.65
N PHE A 206 14.87 10.22 -9.64
CA PHE A 206 14.13 11.14 -10.50
C PHE A 206 14.94 11.68 -11.69
N ARG A 207 16.27 11.46 -11.75
CA ARG A 207 17.09 11.94 -12.87
C ARG A 207 16.86 11.13 -14.15
N ALA A 208 16.99 11.78 -15.31
CA ALA A 208 16.87 11.15 -16.62
C ALA A 208 17.79 9.93 -16.79
N ALA A 209 18.99 9.96 -16.21
CA ALA A 209 19.94 8.84 -16.25
C ALA A 209 19.39 7.56 -15.59
N ALA A 210 18.48 7.66 -14.62
CA ALA A 210 17.89 6.52 -13.94
C ALA A 210 16.98 5.66 -14.86
N PHE A 211 16.58 6.24 -15.99
CA PHE A 211 15.67 5.68 -16.99
C PHE A 211 16.40 5.27 -18.27
N ARG A 212 17.71 5.50 -18.35
CA ARG A 212 18.52 5.03 -19.48
C ARG A 212 18.89 3.58 -19.24
N ALA A 213 18.75 2.76 -20.28
CA ALA A 213 19.26 1.41 -20.26
C ALA A 213 20.79 1.46 -20.21
N ASP A 214 21.38 0.67 -19.32
CA ASP A 214 22.81 0.46 -19.29
C ASP A 214 23.24 -0.41 -20.47
N ASP A 215 24.31 -0.02 -21.18
CA ASP A 215 24.73 -0.67 -22.42
C ASP A 215 25.16 -2.14 -22.22
N ALA A 216 25.63 -2.49 -21.01
CA ALA A 216 26.11 -3.83 -20.71
C ALA A 216 24.98 -4.78 -20.29
N THR A 217 24.01 -4.29 -19.53
CA THR A 217 22.92 -5.10 -18.95
C THR A 217 21.59 -4.97 -19.68
N GLY A 218 21.41 -3.91 -20.48
CA GLY A 218 20.15 -3.56 -21.13
C GLY A 218 19.04 -3.11 -20.16
N GLN A 219 19.33 -3.02 -18.85
CA GLN A 219 18.36 -2.62 -17.83
C GLN A 219 18.60 -1.18 -17.39
N THR A 220 17.53 -0.50 -16.99
CA THR A 220 17.65 0.81 -16.35
C THR A 220 17.98 0.66 -14.87
N PHE A 221 18.52 1.72 -14.24
CA PHE A 221 18.72 1.76 -12.79
C PHE A 221 17.42 1.43 -12.04
N LEU A 222 16.30 2.06 -12.42
CA LEU A 222 15.02 1.84 -11.78
C LEU A 222 14.51 0.40 -11.92
N GLN A 223 14.68 -0.20 -13.10
CA GLN A 223 14.34 -1.61 -13.32
C GLN A 223 15.18 -2.53 -12.42
N SER A 224 16.49 -2.28 -12.34
CA SER A 224 17.41 -3.05 -11.48
C SER A 224 17.02 -2.95 -9.99
N VAL A 225 16.68 -1.76 -9.50
CA VAL A 225 16.25 -1.55 -8.11
C VAL A 225 14.87 -2.19 -7.84
N PHE A 226 13.94 -2.08 -8.78
CA PHE A 226 12.61 -2.67 -8.68
C PHE A 226 12.67 -4.21 -8.63
N GLU A 227 13.39 -4.83 -9.57
CA GLU A 227 13.56 -6.28 -9.64
C GLU A 227 14.39 -6.82 -8.47
N GLY A 228 15.40 -6.07 -8.03
CA GLY A 228 16.16 -6.36 -6.82
C GLY A 228 15.30 -6.37 -5.55
N SER A 229 14.40 -5.39 -5.42
CA SER A 229 13.43 -5.31 -4.31
C SER A 229 12.46 -6.49 -4.33
N GLY A 230 11.90 -6.84 -5.49
CA GLY A 230 11.03 -8.01 -5.63
C GLY A 230 11.74 -9.35 -5.37
N THR A 231 13.04 -9.43 -5.67
CA THR A 231 13.86 -10.61 -5.35
C THR A 231 14.12 -10.72 -3.86
N TYR A 232 14.42 -9.61 -3.18
CA TYR A 232 14.55 -9.58 -1.72
C TYR A 232 13.25 -10.03 -1.04
N ALA A 233 12.09 -9.50 -1.44
CA ALA A 233 10.80 -9.87 -0.87
C ALA A 233 10.52 -11.39 -0.98
N ARG A 234 10.80 -12.00 -2.14
CA ARG A 234 10.65 -13.45 -2.34
C ARG A 234 11.63 -14.28 -1.51
N GLN A 235 12.88 -13.83 -1.38
CA GLN A 235 13.87 -14.51 -0.54
C GLN A 235 13.47 -14.44 0.93
N LEU A 236 13.03 -13.27 1.38
CA LEU A 236 12.55 -13.03 2.74
C LEU A 236 11.33 -13.89 3.06
N GLU A 237 10.34 -13.96 2.17
CA GLU A 237 9.17 -14.83 2.31
C GLU A 237 9.58 -16.29 2.53
N ARG A 238 10.44 -16.85 1.66
CA ARG A 238 10.91 -18.24 1.78
C ARG A 238 11.64 -18.48 3.10
N ARG A 239 12.52 -17.57 3.50
CA ARG A 239 13.28 -17.68 4.75
C ARG A 239 12.34 -17.62 5.96
N LEU A 240 11.42 -16.66 5.98
CA LEU A 240 10.45 -16.51 7.06
C LEU A 240 9.54 -17.74 7.15
N LYS A 241 9.10 -18.29 6.01
CA LYS A 241 8.34 -19.54 5.96
C LYS A 241 9.11 -20.70 6.57
N ALA A 242 10.37 -20.92 6.17
CA ALA A 242 11.20 -21.98 6.74
C ALA A 242 11.38 -21.80 8.26
N LEU A 243 11.75 -20.60 8.72
CA LEU A 243 11.89 -20.30 10.15
C LEU A 243 10.60 -20.53 10.92
N ILE A 244 9.45 -20.17 10.35
CA ILE A 244 8.16 -20.35 11.00
C ILE A 244 7.86 -21.83 11.19
N PHE A 245 8.04 -22.63 10.15
CA PHE A 245 7.62 -24.04 10.15
C PHE A 245 8.60 -24.90 10.95
N GLU A 246 9.90 -24.64 10.83
CA GLU A 246 10.93 -25.51 11.40
C GLU A 246 11.31 -25.12 12.83
N GLN A 247 11.15 -23.84 13.20
CA GLN A 247 11.66 -23.33 14.47
C GLN A 247 10.59 -22.60 15.29
N ILE A 248 10.02 -21.51 14.78
CA ILE A 248 9.17 -20.62 15.58
C ILE A 248 7.88 -21.31 16.03
N PHE A 249 7.17 -21.98 15.11
CA PHE A 249 5.89 -22.60 15.44
C PHE A 249 6.05 -23.78 16.41
N PRO A 250 6.93 -24.78 16.17
CA PRO A 250 7.18 -25.84 17.14
C PRO A 250 7.63 -25.29 18.51
N HIS A 251 8.52 -24.28 18.52
CA HIS A 251 9.03 -23.70 19.76
C HIS A 251 7.95 -22.98 20.58
N LEU A 252 7.07 -22.22 19.92
CA LEU A 252 5.92 -21.61 20.60
C LEU A 252 4.92 -22.65 21.12
N ALA A 253 4.64 -23.69 20.32
CA ALA A 253 3.79 -24.80 20.74
C ALA A 253 4.38 -25.52 21.96
N HIS A 254 5.70 -25.71 22.00
CA HIS A 254 6.40 -26.26 23.15
C HIS A 254 6.20 -25.38 24.39
N GLY A 255 6.30 -24.06 24.26
CA GLY A 255 6.00 -23.15 25.36
C GLY A 255 4.61 -23.35 25.97
N PHE A 256 3.59 -23.61 25.16
CA PHE A 256 2.24 -23.91 25.66
C PHE A 256 2.12 -25.29 26.30
N VAL A 257 2.76 -26.31 25.74
CA VAL A 257 2.82 -27.66 26.36
C VAL A 257 3.52 -27.59 27.72
N ALA A 258 4.64 -26.87 27.81
CA ALA A 258 5.38 -26.67 29.06
C ALA A 258 4.50 -25.97 30.11
N TRP A 259 3.82 -24.89 29.73
CA TRP A 259 2.89 -24.18 30.62
C TRP A 259 1.75 -25.08 31.09
N ARG A 260 1.14 -25.88 30.20
CA ARG A 260 0.05 -26.82 30.55
C ARG A 260 0.54 -27.88 31.54
N ARG A 261 1.74 -28.42 31.35
CA ARG A 261 2.37 -29.38 32.27
C ARG A 261 2.58 -28.80 33.66
N GLU A 262 3.11 -27.59 33.75
CA GLU A 262 3.28 -26.87 35.01
C GLU A 262 1.94 -26.57 35.71
N ASN A 263 0.86 -26.46 34.94
CA ASN A 263 -0.50 -26.20 35.44
C ASN A 263 -1.36 -27.49 35.54
N GLY A 264 -0.72 -28.65 35.69
CA GLY A 264 -1.38 -29.89 36.09
C GLY A 264 -1.84 -30.81 34.96
N VAL A 265 -1.47 -30.54 33.71
CA VAL A 265 -1.74 -31.45 32.57
C VAL A 265 -0.64 -32.50 32.47
N ALA A 266 -0.94 -33.75 32.81
CA ALA A 266 0.06 -34.83 32.82
C ALA A 266 0.50 -35.28 31.42
N ALA A 267 -0.41 -35.29 30.44
CA ALA A 267 -0.15 -35.68 29.07
C ALA A 267 -1.09 -34.95 28.11
N GLU A 268 -0.61 -34.69 26.89
CA GLU A 268 -1.41 -34.08 25.83
C GLU A 268 -2.16 -35.17 25.05
N SER A 269 -3.43 -34.90 24.78
CA SER A 269 -4.29 -35.71 23.90
C SER A 269 -4.29 -35.13 22.50
N ASP A 270 -4.76 -35.88 21.50
CA ASP A 270 -4.92 -35.35 20.13
C ASP A 270 -5.79 -34.08 20.10
N GLU A 271 -6.82 -34.00 20.96
CA GLU A 271 -7.67 -32.81 21.05
C GLU A 271 -6.95 -31.62 21.67
N SER A 272 -6.18 -31.83 22.74
CA SER A 272 -5.42 -30.73 23.35
C SER A 272 -4.26 -30.26 22.45
N LEU A 273 -3.66 -31.16 21.67
CA LEU A 273 -2.69 -30.79 20.62
C LEU A 273 -3.33 -29.97 19.50
N ARG A 274 -4.58 -30.24 19.13
CA ARG A 274 -5.35 -29.38 18.21
C ARG A 274 -5.59 -28.00 18.80
N GLU A 275 -6.01 -27.92 20.07
CA GLU A 275 -6.19 -26.63 20.75
C GLU A 275 -4.88 -25.83 20.82
N ILE A 276 -3.76 -26.49 21.13
CA ILE A 276 -2.43 -25.86 21.16
C ILE A 276 -2.03 -25.37 19.76
N TYR A 277 -2.27 -26.18 18.74
CA TYR A 277 -1.99 -25.81 17.35
C TYR A 277 -2.79 -24.56 16.95
N GLU A 278 -4.11 -24.56 17.16
CA GLU A 278 -4.98 -23.42 16.85
C GLU A 278 -4.58 -22.15 17.63
N GLY A 279 -4.27 -22.32 18.91
CA GLY A 279 -3.77 -21.24 19.77
C GLY A 279 -2.46 -20.64 19.27
N THR A 280 -1.50 -21.51 18.92
CA THR A 280 -0.19 -21.11 18.38
C THR A 280 -0.34 -20.39 17.05
N LEU A 281 -1.16 -20.93 16.14
CA LEU A 281 -1.49 -20.31 14.86
C LEU A 281 -2.07 -18.90 15.07
N ARG A 282 -3.00 -18.75 16.02
CA ARG A 282 -3.64 -17.47 16.31
C ARG A 282 -2.69 -16.46 16.95
N LEU A 283 -1.75 -16.90 17.78
CA LEU A 283 -0.69 -16.05 18.30
C LEU A 283 0.21 -15.57 17.16
N LEU A 284 0.65 -16.47 16.29
CA LEU A 284 1.47 -16.14 15.13
C LEU A 284 0.77 -15.12 14.23
N TYR A 285 -0.53 -15.26 13.99
CA TYR A 285 -1.33 -14.30 13.21
C TYR A 285 -1.30 -12.91 13.83
N ARG A 286 -1.45 -12.81 15.15
CA ARG A 286 -1.39 -11.52 15.86
C ARG A 286 0.00 -10.88 15.72
N LEU A 287 1.06 -11.67 15.86
CA LEU A 287 2.43 -11.17 15.77
C LEU A 287 2.76 -10.67 14.37
N LEU A 288 2.48 -11.46 13.33
CA LEU A 288 2.71 -11.06 11.94
C LEU A 288 1.82 -9.88 11.52
N PHE A 289 0.56 -9.83 11.98
CA PHE A 289 -0.29 -8.66 11.76
C PHE A 289 0.33 -7.40 12.36
N LEU A 290 0.79 -7.45 13.61
CA LEU A 290 1.40 -6.31 14.28
C LEU A 290 2.71 -5.88 13.59
N LEU A 291 3.57 -6.82 13.23
CA LEU A 291 4.83 -6.55 12.50
C LEU A 291 4.54 -5.83 11.18
N HIS A 292 3.57 -6.34 10.42
CA HIS A 292 3.18 -5.77 9.14
C HIS A 292 2.47 -4.41 9.27
N ALA A 293 1.58 -4.28 10.25
CA ALA A 293 0.79 -3.06 10.45
C ALA A 293 1.66 -1.92 11.00
N GLU A 294 2.59 -2.17 11.92
CA GLU A 294 3.58 -1.17 12.35
C GLU A 294 4.54 -0.80 11.22
N ALA A 295 5.03 -1.77 10.44
CA ALA A 295 5.92 -1.48 9.30
C ALA A 295 5.27 -0.60 8.22
N ARG A 296 3.94 -0.69 8.06
CA ARG A 296 3.17 0.17 7.14
C ARG A 296 2.68 1.47 7.78
N GLY A 297 3.01 1.74 9.04
CA GLY A 297 2.55 2.92 9.77
C GLY A 297 1.03 2.94 10.02
N LEU A 298 0.39 1.76 10.02
CA LEU A 298 -1.04 1.62 10.34
C LEU A 298 -1.30 1.63 11.85
N LEU A 299 -0.30 1.23 12.63
CA LEU A 299 -0.30 1.29 14.09
C LEU A 299 0.76 2.27 14.59
N PRO A 300 0.51 3.01 15.67
CA PRO A 300 1.51 3.88 16.27
C PRO A 300 2.69 3.06 16.81
N THR A 301 3.90 3.55 16.57
CA THR A 301 5.13 3.00 17.15
C THR A 301 5.54 3.83 18.37
N GLY A 302 6.06 3.19 19.42
CA GLY A 302 6.45 3.88 20.66
C GLY A 302 6.54 2.92 21.84
N GLN A 303 6.41 3.47 23.06
CA GLN A 303 6.58 2.72 24.32
C GLN A 303 5.65 1.50 24.43
N TYR A 304 4.49 1.53 23.78
CA TYR A 304 3.48 0.48 23.91
C TYR A 304 3.31 -0.37 22.65
N SER A 305 4.30 -0.37 21.75
CA SER A 305 4.24 -1.04 20.44
C SER A 305 5.09 -2.31 20.38
N LEU A 306 4.84 -3.15 19.37
CA LEU A 306 5.64 -4.34 19.10
C LEU A 306 7.07 -3.97 18.73
N THR A 307 7.28 -2.82 18.09
CA THR A 307 8.62 -2.27 17.82
C THR A 307 9.45 -2.09 19.09
N ARG A 308 8.87 -1.66 20.21
CA ARG A 308 9.59 -1.64 21.49
C ARG A 308 9.86 -3.04 22.01
N ILE A 309 8.83 -3.91 22.04
CA ILE A 309 8.96 -5.29 22.53
C ILE A 309 10.06 -6.05 21.78
N LYS A 310 10.08 -5.99 20.44
CA LYS A 310 11.11 -6.66 19.63
C LYS A 310 12.50 -6.04 19.82
N GLY A 311 12.59 -4.74 20.11
CA GLY A 311 13.84 -4.06 20.46
C GLY A 311 14.43 -4.58 21.76
N ASP A 312 13.59 -4.75 22.79
CA ASP A 312 14.02 -5.29 24.08
C ASP A 312 14.44 -6.77 23.97
N VAL A 313 13.71 -7.55 23.17
CA VAL A 313 14.08 -8.94 22.84
C VAL A 313 15.43 -8.99 22.10
N ALA A 314 15.63 -8.16 21.08
CA ALA A 314 16.90 -8.11 20.34
C ALA A 314 18.06 -7.72 21.26
N ALA A 315 17.88 -6.68 22.09
CA ALA A 315 18.89 -6.24 23.05
C ALA A 315 19.21 -7.33 24.09
N TRP A 316 18.20 -8.06 24.56
CA TRP A 316 18.41 -9.23 25.42
C TRP A 316 19.24 -10.30 24.71
N ARG A 317 18.88 -10.64 23.47
CA ARG A 317 19.55 -11.68 22.68
C ARG A 317 21.01 -11.34 22.42
N ASP A 318 21.29 -10.08 22.13
CA ASP A 318 22.65 -9.59 21.83
C ASP A 318 23.55 -9.58 23.08
N ARG A 319 22.97 -9.44 24.29
CA ARG A 319 23.72 -9.60 25.56
C ARG A 319 23.99 -11.06 25.93
N GLY A 320 23.19 -12.00 25.43
CA GLY A 320 23.31 -13.42 25.76
C GLY A 320 22.86 -13.77 27.18
N ASP A 321 22.02 -12.95 27.81
CA ASP A 321 21.51 -13.20 29.15
C ASP A 321 20.63 -14.48 29.16
N PRO A 322 20.67 -15.32 30.20
CA PRO A 322 19.78 -16.49 30.28
C PRO A 322 18.30 -16.06 30.44
N LEU A 323 17.38 -16.78 29.79
CA LEU A 323 15.94 -16.59 29.99
C LEU A 323 15.42 -17.51 31.08
N SER A 324 14.53 -16.96 31.90
CA SER A 324 13.80 -17.76 32.89
C SER A 324 12.70 -18.58 32.20
N PRO A 325 12.60 -19.89 32.48
CA PRO A 325 11.55 -20.75 31.93
C PRO A 325 10.17 -20.49 32.55
N ILE A 326 10.09 -19.70 33.62
CA ILE A 326 8.83 -19.38 34.33
C ILE A 326 8.43 -17.90 34.22
N SER A 327 9.33 -17.02 33.79
CA SER A 327 9.04 -15.59 33.60
C SER A 327 8.12 -15.40 32.40
N ASP A 328 7.14 -14.50 32.49
CA ASP A 328 6.17 -14.21 31.42
C ASP A 328 6.07 -12.71 31.09
N ASN A 329 7.17 -11.96 31.27
CA ASN A 329 7.19 -10.50 31.09
C ASN A 329 6.84 -10.11 29.65
N PHE A 330 7.46 -10.76 28.65
CA PHE A 330 7.17 -10.47 27.25
C PHE A 330 5.74 -10.87 26.88
N TRP A 331 5.20 -11.93 27.50
CA TRP A 331 3.81 -12.32 27.32
C TRP A 331 2.86 -11.25 27.86
N ASN A 332 3.13 -10.71 29.06
CA ASN A 332 2.34 -9.64 29.65
C ASN A 332 2.37 -8.36 28.81
N ASP A 333 3.53 -8.00 28.24
CA ASP A 333 3.68 -6.88 27.32
C ASP A 333 2.84 -7.06 26.05
N LEU A 334 2.92 -8.25 25.42
CA LEU A 334 2.10 -8.60 24.25
C LEU A 334 0.61 -8.58 24.58
N ALA A 335 0.20 -9.17 25.70
CA ALA A 335 -1.20 -9.17 26.12
C ALA A 335 -1.72 -7.74 26.35
N GLY A 336 -0.89 -6.86 26.92
CA GLY A 336 -1.18 -5.44 27.04
C GLY A 336 -1.38 -4.76 25.69
N LEU A 337 -0.48 -5.02 24.73
CA LEU A 337 -0.60 -4.52 23.36
C LEU A 337 -1.87 -5.06 22.67
N PHE A 338 -2.17 -6.35 22.77
CA PHE A 338 -3.37 -6.95 22.19
C PHE A 338 -4.65 -6.28 22.70
N ARG A 339 -4.74 -6.02 24.02
CA ARG A 339 -5.89 -5.29 24.60
C ARG A 339 -5.99 -3.87 24.08
N ARG A 340 -4.88 -3.15 23.93
CA ARG A 340 -4.87 -1.79 23.35
C ARG A 340 -5.34 -1.78 21.91
N VAL A 341 -4.92 -2.75 21.10
CA VAL A 341 -5.36 -2.89 19.70
C VAL A 341 -6.86 -3.22 19.62
N ASP A 342 -7.35 -4.10 20.50
CA ASP A 342 -8.77 -4.48 20.55
C ASP A 342 -9.70 -3.34 21.00
N ARG A 343 -9.32 -2.62 22.07
CA ARG A 343 -10.16 -1.59 22.69
C ARG A 343 -9.91 -0.18 22.13
N GLY A 344 -8.77 0.04 21.48
CA GLY A 344 -8.22 1.37 21.22
C GLY A 344 -7.54 1.94 22.46
N ASP A 345 -6.62 2.89 22.26
CA ASP A 345 -5.99 3.65 23.32
C ASP A 345 -5.67 5.08 22.83
N PRO A 346 -6.48 6.08 23.23
CA PRO A 346 -6.28 7.45 22.77
C PRO A 346 -4.96 8.07 23.23
N THR A 347 -4.43 7.64 24.38
CA THR A 347 -3.19 8.19 24.95
C THR A 347 -1.97 7.89 24.10
N THR A 348 -2.01 6.77 23.38
CA THR A 348 -0.96 6.35 22.46
C THR A 348 -1.33 6.58 20.99
N GLY A 349 -2.50 7.16 20.73
CA GLY A 349 -3.07 7.27 19.38
C GLY A 349 -3.43 5.92 18.73
N MET A 350 -3.61 4.85 19.51
CA MET A 350 -3.96 3.52 19.01
C MET A 350 -5.43 3.47 18.61
N PRO A 351 -5.77 3.27 17.32
CA PRO A 351 -7.15 3.12 16.92
C PRO A 351 -7.70 1.74 17.27
N ARG A 352 -9.01 1.66 17.43
CA ARG A 352 -9.71 0.41 17.75
C ARG A 352 -9.80 -0.51 16.52
N TYR A 353 -9.34 -1.77 16.64
CA TYR A 353 -9.42 -2.79 15.58
C TYR A 353 -10.44 -3.90 15.90
N ASN A 354 -11.62 -3.82 15.30
CA ASN A 354 -12.76 -4.70 15.58
C ASN A 354 -12.84 -5.98 14.70
N GLY A 355 -11.69 -6.59 14.37
CA GLY A 355 -11.62 -7.70 13.41
C GLY A 355 -11.77 -9.12 14.00
N GLY A 356 -12.13 -9.29 15.27
CA GLY A 356 -12.12 -10.60 15.96
C GLY A 356 -10.70 -11.16 16.23
N LEU A 357 -9.71 -10.70 15.47
CA LEU A 357 -8.25 -10.72 15.69
C LEU A 357 -7.88 -10.68 17.18
N PHE A 358 -8.11 -9.51 17.76
CA PHE A 358 -7.64 -9.15 19.09
C PHE A 358 -8.76 -9.22 20.14
N ARG A 359 -10.00 -9.47 19.71
CA ARG A 359 -11.20 -9.43 20.55
C ARG A 359 -11.19 -10.51 21.63
N GLU A 360 -11.07 -10.09 22.87
CA GLU A 360 -10.83 -10.97 24.03
C GLU A 360 -11.97 -11.96 24.30
N ASP A 361 -13.21 -11.57 24.00
CA ASP A 361 -14.42 -12.38 24.17
C ASP A 361 -14.71 -13.33 22.99
N HIS A 362 -13.92 -13.29 21.91
CA HIS A 362 -14.14 -14.13 20.75
C HIS A 362 -13.88 -15.61 21.11
N PRO A 363 -14.77 -16.56 20.78
CA PRO A 363 -14.59 -17.97 21.17
C PRO A 363 -13.24 -18.56 20.74
N ARG A 364 -12.81 -18.28 19.49
CA ARG A 364 -11.49 -18.67 18.97
C ARG A 364 -10.28 -18.09 19.72
N ASN A 365 -10.46 -17.13 20.64
CA ASN A 365 -9.40 -16.55 21.48
C ASN A 365 -9.28 -17.17 22.87
N ARG A 366 -10.17 -18.10 23.22
CA ARG A 366 -10.21 -18.72 24.53
C ARG A 366 -8.86 -19.30 24.94
N PHE A 367 -8.20 -20.03 24.05
CA PHE A 367 -6.91 -20.66 24.33
C PHE A 367 -5.86 -19.65 24.81
N LEU A 368 -5.66 -18.55 24.08
CA LEU A 368 -4.68 -17.50 24.40
C LEU A 368 -5.04 -16.66 25.63
N ARG A 369 -6.28 -16.77 26.15
CA ARG A 369 -6.69 -16.17 27.41
C ARG A 369 -6.35 -17.06 28.60
N GLU A 370 -6.45 -18.37 28.40
CA GLU A 370 -6.29 -19.38 29.45
C GLU A 370 -4.84 -19.87 29.59
N HIS A 371 -4.02 -19.74 28.54
CA HIS A 371 -2.66 -20.26 28.49
C HIS A 371 -1.63 -19.16 28.21
N ARG A 372 -0.38 -19.36 28.63
CA ARG A 372 0.73 -18.42 28.45
C ARG A 372 1.95 -19.13 27.90
N ALA A 373 2.86 -18.37 27.28
CA ALA A 373 4.18 -18.84 26.90
C ALA A 373 5.23 -18.06 27.69
N ALA A 374 6.12 -18.76 28.39
CA ALA A 374 7.20 -18.15 29.14
C ALA A 374 8.22 -17.48 28.21
N ASP A 375 9.00 -16.56 28.77
CA ASP A 375 9.98 -15.74 28.05
C ASP A 375 11.03 -16.61 27.34
N ALA A 376 11.43 -17.75 27.94
CA ALA A 376 12.32 -18.75 27.33
C ALA A 376 11.82 -19.30 25.97
N PHE A 377 10.50 -19.30 25.75
CA PHE A 377 9.89 -19.72 24.49
C PHE A 377 9.54 -18.54 23.60
N LEU A 378 8.94 -17.49 24.18
CA LEU A 378 8.43 -16.36 23.44
C LEU A 378 9.54 -15.46 22.88
N ALA A 379 10.58 -15.15 23.66
CA ALA A 379 11.62 -14.21 23.24
C ALA A 379 12.43 -14.74 22.03
N PRO A 380 12.92 -16.00 22.01
CA PRO A 380 13.62 -16.52 20.83
C PRO A 380 12.73 -16.56 19.57
N ALA A 381 11.45 -16.90 19.73
CA ALA A 381 10.48 -16.89 18.63
C ALA A 381 10.24 -15.47 18.08
N LEU A 382 10.06 -14.48 18.97
CA LEU A 382 9.91 -13.07 18.59
C LEU A 382 11.16 -12.53 17.92
N ASP A 383 12.34 -12.94 18.37
CA ASP A 383 13.61 -12.53 17.78
C ASP A 383 13.75 -13.03 16.33
N LEU A 384 13.45 -14.31 16.11
CA LEU A 384 13.46 -14.90 14.78
C LEU A 384 12.43 -14.26 13.84
N LEU A 385 11.24 -13.92 14.34
CA LEU A 385 10.27 -13.13 13.57
C LEU A 385 10.79 -11.72 13.30
N ALA A 386 11.48 -11.09 14.25
CA ALA A 386 11.93 -9.71 14.11
C ALA A 386 13.13 -9.58 13.16
N ARG A 387 14.06 -10.55 13.16
CA ARG A 387 15.37 -10.45 12.50
C ARG A 387 15.71 -11.59 11.54
N ALA A 388 14.97 -12.70 11.56
CA ALA A 388 15.23 -13.89 10.75
C ALA A 388 16.68 -14.41 10.81
N GLY A 389 17.29 -14.34 12.00
CA GLY A 389 18.67 -14.79 12.24
C GLY A 389 19.76 -13.80 11.82
N GLU A 390 19.39 -12.60 11.34
CA GLU A 390 20.33 -11.53 11.00
C GLU A 390 20.48 -10.53 12.16
N PRO A 391 21.50 -9.65 12.13
CA PRO A 391 21.59 -8.54 13.09
C PRO A 391 20.49 -7.49 12.92
N GLY A 392 20.04 -7.27 11.68
CA GLY A 392 19.05 -6.25 11.32
C GLY A 392 17.60 -6.73 11.40
N PHE A 393 16.67 -5.78 11.63
CA PHE A 393 15.24 -6.08 11.59
C PHE A 393 14.73 -6.31 10.16
N ILE A 394 13.77 -7.21 10.03
CA ILE A 394 13.07 -7.49 8.78
C ILE A 394 12.21 -6.30 8.36
N ASP A 395 12.31 -5.93 7.08
CA ASP A 395 11.40 -5.02 6.42
C ASP A 395 10.09 -5.73 6.02
N TYR A 396 9.13 -5.77 6.95
CA TYR A 396 7.80 -6.34 6.71
C TYR A 396 6.95 -5.55 5.70
N LYS A 397 7.37 -4.35 5.29
CA LYS A 397 6.72 -3.55 4.25
C LYS A 397 6.93 -4.17 2.87
N ALA A 398 8.11 -4.76 2.64
CA ALA A 398 8.45 -5.48 1.41
C ALA A 398 7.60 -6.74 1.17
N LEU A 399 7.01 -7.31 2.24
CA LEU A 399 6.10 -8.44 2.13
C LEU A 399 4.68 -7.96 1.83
N SER A 400 4.07 -8.56 0.80
CA SER A 400 2.66 -8.33 0.45
C SER A 400 1.72 -9.15 1.35
N VAL A 401 0.43 -8.79 1.37
CA VAL A 401 -0.57 -9.51 2.17
C VAL A 401 -0.72 -10.95 1.69
N GLU A 402 -0.61 -11.19 0.38
CA GLU A 402 -0.66 -12.54 -0.20
C GLU A 402 0.54 -13.39 0.22
N GLN A 403 1.74 -12.79 0.30
CA GLN A 403 2.94 -13.50 0.76
C GLN A 403 2.85 -13.88 2.24
N LEU A 404 2.23 -13.05 3.07
CA LEU A 404 1.92 -13.44 4.45
C LEU A 404 0.83 -14.52 4.48
N GLY A 405 -0.18 -14.41 3.61
CA GLY A 405 -1.20 -15.42 3.38
C GLY A 405 -0.62 -16.80 3.08
N SER A 406 0.36 -16.89 2.17
CA SER A 406 0.98 -18.14 1.72
C SER A 406 1.74 -18.89 2.83
N ILE A 407 2.22 -18.16 3.84
CA ILE A 407 2.84 -18.73 5.04
C ILE A 407 1.76 -19.42 5.88
N TYR A 408 0.61 -18.78 6.04
CA TYR A 408 -0.51 -19.30 6.82
C TYR A 408 -1.18 -20.50 6.16
N GLU A 409 -1.49 -20.43 4.86
CA GLU A 409 -2.09 -21.56 4.15
C GLU A 409 -1.21 -22.80 4.26
N GLY A 410 0.11 -22.60 4.15
CA GLY A 410 1.04 -23.70 4.28
C GLY A 410 0.95 -24.37 5.66
N LEU A 411 0.67 -23.62 6.74
CA LEU A 411 0.57 -24.20 8.08
C LEU A 411 -0.70 -25.03 8.24
N LEU A 412 -1.80 -24.68 7.57
CA LEU A 412 -3.09 -25.38 7.68
C LEU A 412 -3.02 -26.86 7.25
N GLU A 413 -1.99 -27.26 6.51
CA GLU A 413 -1.73 -28.65 6.10
C GLU A 413 -1.03 -29.49 7.19
N PHE A 414 -0.80 -28.92 8.36
CA PHE A 414 -0.03 -29.54 9.43
C PHE A 414 -0.87 -29.69 10.69
N ARG A 415 -0.51 -30.71 11.48
CA ARG A 415 -0.96 -30.88 12.86
C ARG A 415 0.23 -30.99 13.79
N LEU A 416 -0.01 -30.76 15.08
CA LEU A 416 0.98 -31.06 16.11
C LEU A 416 0.95 -32.55 16.47
N ARG A 417 2.14 -33.12 16.64
CA ARG A 417 2.35 -34.39 17.35
C ARG A 417 3.50 -34.25 18.30
N LEU A 418 3.54 -35.12 19.30
CA LEU A 418 4.71 -35.24 20.16
C LEU A 418 5.72 -36.19 19.52
N ASP A 419 6.98 -35.79 19.52
CA ASP A 419 8.09 -36.64 19.12
C ASP A 419 8.50 -37.64 20.24
N ALA A 420 9.59 -38.37 20.04
CA ALA A 420 10.09 -39.33 21.02
C ALA A 420 10.56 -38.69 22.34
N ALA A 421 10.92 -37.39 22.33
CA ALA A 421 11.27 -36.62 23.52
C ALA A 421 10.03 -36.02 24.21
N GLY A 422 8.84 -36.18 23.62
CA GLY A 422 7.61 -35.58 24.12
C GLY A 422 7.50 -34.09 23.79
N GLU A 423 8.21 -33.62 22.78
CA GLU A 423 8.19 -32.24 22.28
C GLU A 423 7.26 -32.11 21.06
N PRO A 424 6.51 -31.00 20.94
CA PRO A 424 5.59 -30.81 19.83
C PRO A 424 6.34 -30.49 18.52
N VAL A 425 6.07 -31.28 17.50
CA VAL A 425 6.57 -31.11 16.13
C VAL A 425 5.41 -31.00 15.14
N LEU A 426 5.65 -30.28 14.04
CA LEU A 426 4.69 -30.21 12.93
C LEU A 426 4.82 -31.45 12.06
N GLU A 427 3.74 -32.22 11.96
CA GLU A 427 3.62 -33.34 11.02
C GLU A 427 2.73 -32.90 9.86
N ASN A 428 3.24 -33.04 8.63
CA ASN A 428 2.46 -32.80 7.42
C ASN A 428 1.48 -33.97 7.24
N ASP A 429 0.18 -33.68 7.26
CA ASP A 429 -0.82 -34.69 6.97
C ASP A 429 -0.99 -34.80 5.44
N LYS A 430 -0.21 -35.70 4.81
CA LYS A 430 -0.30 -35.97 3.37
C LYS A 430 -1.71 -36.35 2.90
N GLY A 431 -2.59 -36.78 3.81
CA GLY A 431 -4.00 -37.09 3.54
C GLY A 431 -4.91 -35.85 3.48
N GLU A 432 -4.59 -34.79 4.23
CA GLU A 432 -5.43 -33.58 4.29
C GLU A 432 -5.37 -32.78 2.99
N ARG A 433 -4.25 -32.74 2.25
CA ARG A 433 -4.16 -32.06 0.93
C ARG A 433 -5.23 -32.48 -0.09
N LYS A 434 -5.65 -33.74 -0.08
CA LYS A 434 -6.73 -34.24 -0.95
C LYS A 434 -8.12 -34.04 -0.36
N ALA A 435 -8.21 -33.87 0.96
CA ALA A 435 -9.47 -33.69 1.69
C ALA A 435 -9.86 -32.21 1.83
N THR A 436 -8.90 -31.29 1.99
CA THR A 436 -9.09 -29.85 2.15
C THR A 436 -9.04 -29.08 0.83
N GLY A 437 -8.45 -29.65 -0.22
CA GLY A 437 -8.38 -29.01 -1.55
C GLY A 437 -7.53 -27.74 -1.61
N SER A 438 -6.64 -27.51 -0.63
CA SER A 438 -5.83 -26.30 -0.51
C SER A 438 -4.71 -26.23 -1.56
N TYR A 439 -5.04 -25.85 -2.79
CA TYR A 439 -4.08 -25.57 -3.85
C TYR A 439 -3.82 -24.07 -3.96
N TYR A 440 -2.57 -23.65 -3.71
CA TYR A 440 -2.15 -22.29 -4.03
C TYR A 440 -2.27 -22.06 -5.53
N THR A 441 -3.08 -21.08 -5.93
CA THR A 441 -3.23 -20.69 -7.33
C THR A 441 -2.14 -19.68 -7.71
N PRO A 442 -1.27 -19.96 -8.69
CA PRO A 442 -0.28 -19.00 -9.18
C PRO A 442 -0.92 -17.66 -9.55
N HIS A 443 -0.24 -16.56 -9.24
CA HIS A 443 -0.79 -15.21 -9.39
C HIS A 443 -1.28 -14.89 -10.81
N TYR A 444 -0.55 -15.31 -11.85
CA TYR A 444 -0.97 -15.09 -13.24
C TYR A 444 -2.28 -15.81 -13.59
N ILE A 445 -2.60 -16.92 -12.91
CA ILE A 445 -3.87 -17.63 -13.07
C ILE A 445 -4.98 -16.84 -12.35
N VAL A 446 -4.70 -16.34 -11.14
CA VAL A 446 -5.64 -15.47 -10.40
C VAL A 446 -5.98 -14.23 -11.23
N GLU A 447 -4.97 -13.54 -11.76
CA GLU A 447 -5.13 -12.35 -12.60
C GLU A 447 -6.00 -12.65 -13.83
N TYR A 448 -5.69 -13.73 -14.55
CA TYR A 448 -6.45 -14.16 -15.71
C TYR A 448 -7.92 -14.46 -15.35
N ILE A 449 -8.16 -15.26 -14.31
CA ILE A 449 -9.51 -15.63 -13.89
C ILE A 449 -10.30 -14.38 -13.49
N VAL A 450 -9.73 -13.48 -12.70
CA VAL A 450 -10.41 -12.23 -12.29
C VAL A 450 -10.73 -11.38 -13.52
N ALA A 451 -9.79 -11.21 -14.44
CA ALA A 451 -9.99 -10.43 -15.66
C ALA A 451 -11.11 -11.01 -16.54
N GLU A 452 -11.14 -12.32 -16.75
CA GLU A 452 -12.11 -12.98 -17.62
C GLU A 452 -13.48 -13.21 -16.97
N THR A 453 -13.59 -13.12 -15.65
CA THR A 453 -14.87 -13.34 -14.93
C THR A 453 -15.46 -12.04 -14.39
N VAL A 454 -14.71 -11.30 -13.58
CA VAL A 454 -15.13 -10.03 -12.98
C VAL A 454 -15.11 -8.92 -14.03
N GLY A 455 -14.20 -9.00 -15.02
CA GLY A 455 -14.04 -7.97 -16.04
C GLY A 455 -15.28 -7.71 -16.90
N PRO A 456 -15.88 -8.72 -17.54
CA PRO A 456 -17.11 -8.53 -18.32
C PRO A 456 -18.26 -7.95 -17.48
N ALA A 457 -18.45 -8.48 -16.27
CA ALA A 457 -19.51 -8.03 -15.36
C ALA A 457 -19.31 -6.59 -14.87
N LEU A 458 -18.05 -6.16 -14.70
CA LEU A 458 -17.74 -4.77 -14.41
C LEU A 458 -17.97 -3.90 -15.65
N ALA A 459 -17.51 -4.31 -16.84
CA ALA A 459 -17.64 -3.53 -18.07
C ALA A 459 -19.10 -3.15 -18.39
N GLU A 460 -20.05 -4.07 -18.20
CA GLU A 460 -21.49 -3.79 -18.32
C GLU A 460 -21.94 -2.67 -17.36
N ARG A 461 -21.48 -2.73 -16.11
CA ARG A 461 -21.77 -1.73 -15.08
C ARG A 461 -21.11 -0.39 -15.37
N GLU A 462 -19.89 -0.38 -15.90
CA GLU A 462 -19.22 0.85 -16.32
C GLU A 462 -20.00 1.52 -17.46
N ALA A 463 -20.48 0.76 -18.43
CA ALA A 463 -21.31 1.29 -19.51
C ALA A 463 -22.63 1.90 -18.98
N ALA A 464 -23.31 1.19 -18.07
CA ALA A 464 -24.52 1.70 -17.42
C ALA A 464 -24.24 2.96 -16.58
N PHE A 465 -23.10 3.00 -15.89
CA PHE A 465 -22.67 4.18 -15.14
C PHE A 465 -22.40 5.37 -16.07
N ARG A 466 -21.70 5.18 -17.19
CA ARG A 466 -21.47 6.23 -18.19
C ARG A 466 -22.79 6.79 -18.73
N ALA A 467 -23.77 5.92 -19.00
CA ALA A 467 -25.10 6.34 -19.43
C ALA A 467 -25.83 7.18 -18.36
N LEU A 468 -25.75 6.79 -17.08
CA LEU A 468 -26.31 7.57 -15.97
C LEU A 468 -25.59 8.92 -15.81
N MET A 469 -24.26 8.96 -15.94
CA MET A 469 -23.49 10.20 -15.87
C MET A 469 -23.87 11.18 -16.98
N ALA A 470 -24.07 10.68 -18.22
CA ALA A 470 -24.58 11.50 -19.33
C ALA A 470 -25.97 12.10 -19.05
N GLU A 471 -26.78 11.45 -18.22
CA GLU A 471 -28.06 11.98 -17.75
C GLU A 471 -27.91 13.00 -16.60
N ILE A 472 -26.96 12.76 -15.69
CA ILE A 472 -26.74 13.54 -14.46
C ILE A 472 -26.08 14.89 -14.75
N GLU A 473 -25.04 14.92 -15.58
CA GLU A 473 -24.25 16.12 -15.88
C GLU A 473 -25.08 17.33 -16.33
N PRO A 474 -25.99 17.24 -17.33
CA PRO A 474 -26.79 18.37 -17.75
C PRO A 474 -27.73 18.85 -16.64
N LYS A 475 -28.26 17.93 -15.81
CA LYS A 475 -29.12 18.26 -14.67
C LYS A 475 -28.34 18.98 -13.56
N ARG A 476 -27.09 18.60 -13.30
CA ARG A 476 -26.21 19.31 -12.36
C ARG A 476 -25.83 20.69 -12.87
N ALA A 477 -25.52 20.83 -14.17
CA ALA A 477 -25.29 22.13 -14.79
C ALA A 477 -26.51 23.04 -14.68
N ARG A 478 -27.72 22.48 -14.91
CA ARG A 478 -28.97 23.20 -14.72
C ARG A 478 -29.19 23.62 -13.27
N LEU A 479 -28.96 22.73 -12.31
CA LEU A 479 -29.09 23.05 -10.88
C LEU A 479 -28.17 24.21 -10.49
N ARG A 480 -26.89 24.19 -10.89
CA ARG A 480 -25.94 25.29 -10.62
C ARG A 480 -26.43 26.64 -11.16
N HIS A 481 -27.04 26.63 -12.35
CA HIS A 481 -27.60 27.84 -12.97
C HIS A 481 -28.89 28.33 -12.28
N VAL A 482 -29.70 27.42 -11.75
CA VAL A 482 -30.92 27.78 -11.00
C VAL A 482 -30.55 28.32 -9.62
N GLU A 483 -29.55 27.73 -8.95
CA GLU A 483 -29.10 28.15 -7.62
C GLU A 483 -28.42 29.53 -7.61
N SER A 484 -27.82 29.95 -8.72
CA SER A 484 -27.29 31.32 -8.85
C SER A 484 -28.38 32.38 -9.02
N ASN A 485 -29.62 31.99 -9.33
CA ASN A 485 -30.78 32.86 -9.45
C ASN A 485 -31.75 32.60 -8.29
N SER A 486 -31.72 33.46 -7.26
CA SER A 486 -32.42 33.32 -5.97
C SER A 486 -33.96 33.27 -6.01
N SER A 487 -34.59 33.28 -7.19
CA SER A 487 -36.05 33.31 -7.39
C SER A 487 -36.71 31.97 -7.77
N ARG A 488 -35.95 30.86 -7.84
CA ARG A 488 -36.44 29.57 -8.37
C ARG A 488 -36.22 28.36 -7.45
N THR A 489 -36.61 28.51 -6.19
CA THR A 489 -36.39 27.49 -5.14
C THR A 489 -37.07 26.15 -5.42
N ASP A 490 -38.28 26.15 -5.99
CA ASP A 490 -39.02 24.91 -6.28
C ASP A 490 -38.40 24.08 -7.41
N GLU A 491 -37.93 24.74 -8.49
CA GLU A 491 -37.18 24.08 -9.58
C GLU A 491 -35.88 23.46 -9.04
N ALA A 492 -35.14 24.21 -8.20
CA ALA A 492 -33.93 23.71 -7.56
C ALA A 492 -34.21 22.49 -6.67
N ASN A 493 -35.27 22.51 -5.87
CA ASN A 493 -35.66 21.39 -5.02
C ASN A 493 -36.05 20.14 -5.82
N GLY A 494 -36.81 20.31 -6.92
CA GLY A 494 -37.14 19.22 -7.83
C GLY A 494 -35.91 18.58 -8.46
N LEU A 495 -34.98 19.39 -8.97
CA LEU A 495 -33.70 18.94 -9.51
C LEU A 495 -32.85 18.22 -8.47
N ARG A 496 -32.75 18.72 -7.24
CA ARG A 496 -32.04 18.06 -6.15
C ARG A 496 -32.60 16.67 -5.86
N ARG A 497 -33.92 16.49 -5.88
CA ARG A 497 -34.53 15.17 -5.65
C ARG A 497 -34.17 14.19 -6.77
N ILE A 498 -34.33 14.60 -8.02
CA ILE A 498 -33.99 13.77 -9.18
C ILE A 498 -32.50 13.40 -9.16
N LEU A 499 -31.63 14.38 -8.90
CA LEU A 499 -30.19 14.15 -8.82
C LEU A 499 -29.82 13.19 -7.68
N ARG A 500 -30.45 13.29 -6.51
CA ARG A 500 -30.22 12.33 -5.41
C ARG A 500 -30.53 10.89 -5.83
N ASP A 501 -31.66 10.67 -6.51
CA ASP A 501 -32.07 9.33 -6.96
C ASP A 501 -31.12 8.80 -8.04
N LEU A 502 -30.75 9.64 -9.02
CA LEU A 502 -29.79 9.28 -10.07
C LEU A 502 -28.40 9.01 -9.51
N ASP A 503 -27.94 9.84 -8.55
CA ASP A 503 -26.65 9.69 -7.89
C ASP A 503 -26.58 8.40 -7.07
N ALA A 504 -27.65 8.07 -6.34
CA ALA A 504 -27.76 6.80 -5.62
C ALA A 504 -27.68 5.61 -6.58
N ARG A 505 -28.47 5.63 -7.66
CA ARG A 505 -28.45 4.59 -8.70
C ARG A 505 -27.07 4.44 -9.34
N ALA A 506 -26.42 5.54 -9.70
CA ALA A 506 -25.10 5.49 -10.32
C ALA A 506 -24.03 4.92 -9.37
N ALA A 507 -24.02 5.33 -8.11
CA ALA A 507 -23.10 4.76 -7.13
C ALA A 507 -23.39 3.28 -6.85
N ASP A 508 -24.66 2.88 -6.78
CA ASP A 508 -25.06 1.48 -6.57
C ASP A 508 -24.79 0.59 -7.79
N THR A 509 -24.83 1.14 -9.02
CA THR A 509 -24.42 0.42 -10.24
C THR A 509 -22.98 -0.08 -10.12
N LEU A 510 -22.05 0.77 -9.65
CA LEU A 510 -20.64 0.41 -9.51
C LEU A 510 -20.36 -0.42 -8.26
N LEU A 511 -20.83 0.03 -7.10
CA LEU A 511 -20.56 -0.63 -5.81
C LEU A 511 -21.48 -1.82 -5.50
N GLY A 512 -22.48 -2.05 -6.35
CA GLY A 512 -23.41 -3.18 -6.29
C GLY A 512 -22.94 -4.42 -7.03
N ILE A 513 -21.72 -4.43 -7.58
CA ILE A 513 -21.10 -5.68 -8.04
C ILE A 513 -20.89 -6.62 -6.85
N ARG A 514 -21.08 -7.92 -7.04
CA ARG A 514 -20.94 -8.95 -6.00
C ARG A 514 -20.01 -10.03 -6.52
N VAL A 515 -18.83 -10.12 -5.92
CA VAL A 515 -17.81 -11.14 -6.18
C VAL A 515 -17.77 -12.07 -4.99
N CYS A 516 -18.02 -13.36 -5.22
CA CYS A 516 -18.04 -14.38 -4.18
C CYS A 516 -16.95 -15.41 -4.45
N ASP A 517 -16.11 -15.67 -3.45
CA ASP A 517 -15.25 -16.85 -3.41
C ASP A 517 -15.82 -17.82 -2.34
N PRO A 518 -16.45 -18.93 -2.76
CA PRO A 518 -17.10 -19.86 -1.85
C PRO A 518 -16.13 -20.82 -1.13
N ALA A 519 -14.83 -20.79 -1.48
CA ALA A 519 -13.79 -21.62 -0.87
C ALA A 519 -12.51 -20.79 -0.73
N MET A 520 -12.60 -19.68 -0.01
CA MET A 520 -11.64 -18.58 -0.15
C MET A 520 -10.21 -18.90 0.29
N GLY A 521 -9.99 -19.90 1.16
CA GLY A 521 -8.65 -20.17 1.72
C GLY A 521 -8.06 -18.90 2.36
N SER A 522 -6.84 -18.50 1.99
CA SER A 522 -6.27 -17.21 2.45
C SER A 522 -6.88 -15.97 1.81
N GLY A 523 -7.86 -16.13 0.94
CA GLY A 523 -8.51 -15.05 0.22
C GLY A 523 -7.68 -14.48 -0.92
N HIS A 524 -6.77 -15.26 -1.54
CA HIS A 524 -5.90 -14.77 -2.62
C HIS A 524 -6.72 -14.18 -3.78
N PHE A 525 -7.77 -14.87 -4.24
CA PHE A 525 -8.69 -14.33 -5.24
C PHE A 525 -9.40 -13.06 -4.76
N LEU A 526 -9.86 -13.02 -3.50
CA LEU A 526 -10.57 -11.88 -2.95
C LEU A 526 -9.69 -10.63 -2.81
N VAL A 527 -8.43 -10.81 -2.39
CA VAL A 527 -7.45 -9.72 -2.29
C VAL A 527 -7.17 -9.17 -3.69
N HIS A 528 -6.87 -10.04 -4.65
CA HIS A 528 -6.64 -9.62 -6.03
C HIS A 528 -7.88 -8.95 -6.64
N ALA A 529 -9.07 -9.53 -6.48
CA ALA A 529 -10.31 -8.97 -7.00
C ALA A 529 -10.59 -7.58 -6.39
N THR A 530 -10.27 -7.39 -5.11
CA THR A 530 -10.38 -6.08 -4.44
C THR A 530 -9.49 -5.05 -5.13
N ASP A 531 -8.21 -5.37 -5.34
CA ASP A 531 -7.25 -4.46 -5.96
C ASP A 531 -7.61 -4.15 -7.41
N TRP A 532 -7.94 -5.19 -8.18
CA TRP A 532 -8.34 -5.08 -9.58
C TRP A 532 -9.60 -4.23 -9.76
N LEU A 533 -10.65 -4.49 -8.98
CA LEU A 533 -11.88 -3.70 -9.00
C LEU A 533 -11.61 -2.25 -8.60
N THR A 534 -10.82 -2.04 -7.55
CA THR A 534 -10.51 -0.70 -7.05
C THR A 534 -9.79 0.10 -8.13
N GLU A 535 -8.76 -0.45 -8.77
CA GLU A 535 -8.03 0.20 -9.87
C GLU A 535 -8.94 0.57 -11.04
N ARG A 536 -9.75 -0.38 -11.52
CA ARG A 536 -10.70 -0.15 -12.61
C ARG A 536 -11.71 0.96 -12.28
N LEU A 537 -12.28 0.91 -11.08
CA LEU A 537 -13.20 1.95 -10.63
C LEU A 537 -12.49 3.31 -10.57
N MET A 538 -11.27 3.41 -10.08
CA MET A 538 -10.57 4.70 -10.02
C MET A 538 -10.32 5.31 -11.40
N ILE A 539 -9.92 4.50 -12.37
CA ILE A 539 -9.77 4.94 -13.77
C ILE A 539 -11.11 5.50 -14.28
N LEU A 540 -12.21 4.76 -14.07
CA LEU A 540 -13.55 5.23 -14.45
C LEU A 540 -13.96 6.51 -13.72
N LEU A 541 -13.71 6.61 -12.41
CA LEU A 541 -14.06 7.79 -11.62
C LEU A 541 -13.25 9.03 -12.03
N ASN A 542 -12.04 8.83 -12.55
CA ASN A 542 -11.22 9.91 -13.12
C ASN A 542 -11.84 10.48 -14.40
N GLU A 543 -12.57 9.67 -15.18
CA GLU A 543 -13.33 10.14 -16.34
C GLU A 543 -14.43 11.15 -15.98
N PHE A 544 -14.98 11.04 -14.77
CA PHE A 544 -16.08 11.86 -14.28
C PHE A 544 -15.69 12.53 -12.95
N PRO A 545 -14.90 13.62 -12.95
CA PRO A 545 -14.39 14.22 -11.72
C PRO A 545 -15.52 14.58 -10.74
N ASP A 546 -16.69 14.98 -11.22
CA ASP A 546 -17.88 15.18 -10.41
C ASP A 546 -18.80 13.95 -10.51
N ASN A 547 -18.68 13.01 -9.57
CA ASN A 547 -19.49 11.79 -9.55
C ASN A 547 -19.94 11.39 -8.13
N PRO A 548 -21.01 10.58 -8.00
CA PRO A 548 -21.59 10.26 -6.69
C PRO A 548 -20.74 9.29 -5.85
N VAL A 549 -19.83 8.52 -6.45
CA VAL A 549 -18.94 7.62 -5.69
C VAL A 549 -17.89 8.43 -4.93
N LEU A 550 -17.27 9.44 -5.56
CA LEU A 550 -16.36 10.36 -4.89
C LEU A 550 -17.07 11.14 -3.77
N ALA A 551 -18.35 11.49 -3.95
CA ALA A 551 -19.15 12.10 -2.88
C ALA A 551 -19.35 11.13 -1.70
N ARG A 552 -19.61 9.85 -1.96
CA ARG A 552 -19.68 8.82 -0.91
C ARG A 552 -18.34 8.64 -0.18
N ILE A 553 -17.22 8.66 -0.91
CA ILE A 553 -15.87 8.60 -0.30
C ILE A 553 -15.66 9.76 0.66
N ALA A 554 -16.01 10.99 0.27
CA ALA A 554 -15.93 12.16 1.13
C ALA A 554 -16.77 12.01 2.40
N GLY A 555 -18.02 11.54 2.28
CA GLY A 555 -18.88 11.27 3.44
C GLY A 555 -18.34 10.18 4.38
N VAL A 556 -17.75 9.11 3.82
CA VAL A 556 -17.08 8.07 4.62
C VAL A 556 -15.87 8.64 5.37
N ARG A 557 -15.08 9.52 4.73
CA ARG A 557 -13.96 10.22 5.39
C ARG A 557 -14.45 11.02 6.60
N GLU A 558 -15.47 11.85 6.40
CA GLU A 558 -16.06 12.67 7.47
C GLU A 558 -16.54 11.81 8.64
N GLN A 559 -17.21 10.69 8.35
CA GLN A 559 -17.66 9.75 9.38
C GLN A 559 -16.49 9.12 10.15
N ILE A 560 -15.41 8.74 9.46
CA ILE A 560 -14.22 8.16 10.10
C ILE A 560 -13.56 9.20 11.01
N VAL A 561 -13.37 10.43 10.53
CA VAL A 561 -12.80 11.53 11.32
C VAL A 561 -13.67 11.80 12.55
N ALA A 562 -14.99 11.90 12.40
CA ALA A 562 -15.91 12.11 13.52
C ALA A 562 -15.86 10.95 14.54
N ASN A 563 -15.81 9.71 14.08
CA ASN A 563 -15.71 8.54 14.95
C ASN A 563 -14.38 8.48 15.73
N LEU A 564 -13.27 8.90 15.11
CA LEU A 564 -11.96 8.94 15.76
C LEU A 564 -11.86 10.11 16.74
N ALA A 565 -12.40 11.27 16.38
CA ALA A 565 -12.52 12.41 17.29
C ALA A 565 -13.38 12.07 18.52
N ALA A 566 -14.48 11.33 18.35
CA ALA A 566 -15.30 10.83 19.45
C ALA A 566 -14.55 9.85 20.37
N GLN A 567 -13.50 9.19 19.85
CA GLN A 567 -12.59 8.35 20.63
C GLN A 567 -11.44 9.15 21.26
N GLY A 568 -11.34 10.47 21.06
CA GLY A 568 -10.21 11.27 21.51
C GLY A 568 -8.92 11.04 20.71
N ILE A 569 -9.02 10.45 19.51
CA ILE A 569 -7.90 10.18 18.62
C ILE A 569 -7.86 11.25 17.53
N THR A 570 -6.80 12.06 17.52
CA THR A 570 -6.54 12.98 16.41
C THR A 570 -5.84 12.23 15.29
N VAL A 571 -6.43 12.23 14.09
CA VAL A 571 -5.83 11.63 12.90
C VAL A 571 -5.54 12.70 11.88
N ASN A 572 -4.34 12.64 11.27
CA ASN A 572 -4.03 13.46 10.12
C ASN A 572 -4.98 13.06 8.95
N PRO A 573 -5.85 13.97 8.48
CA PRO A 573 -6.75 13.68 7.36
C PRO A 573 -6.04 13.24 6.08
N GLU A 574 -4.75 13.54 5.93
CA GLU A 574 -3.93 13.12 4.80
C GLU A 574 -3.71 11.59 4.74
N HIS A 575 -3.89 10.89 5.87
CA HIS A 575 -3.84 9.43 5.88
C HIS A 575 -5.14 8.78 5.33
N LEU A 576 -6.23 9.54 5.22
CA LEU A 576 -7.53 9.08 4.70
C LEU A 576 -7.67 9.37 3.20
N LYS A 577 -6.81 8.75 2.41
CA LYS A 577 -6.73 8.85 0.95
C LYS A 577 -7.99 8.31 0.27
N ASP A 578 -8.36 8.88 -0.87
CA ASP A 578 -9.52 8.40 -1.64
C ASP A 578 -9.35 6.93 -2.06
N THR A 579 -8.12 6.50 -2.36
CA THR A 579 -7.75 5.13 -2.74
C THR A 579 -8.12 4.12 -1.66
N ASN A 580 -7.60 4.32 -0.44
CA ASN A 580 -7.84 3.47 0.73
C ASN A 580 -9.33 3.40 1.09
N LEU A 581 -10.05 4.51 0.94
CA LEU A 581 -11.47 4.59 1.24
C LEU A 581 -12.31 3.86 0.18
N LEU A 582 -11.97 4.01 -1.10
CA LEU A 582 -12.61 3.25 -2.17
C LEU A 582 -12.33 1.76 -2.03
N LYS A 583 -11.08 1.37 -1.78
CA LYS A 583 -10.68 -0.02 -1.52
C LYS A 583 -11.47 -0.61 -0.36
N ARG A 584 -11.65 0.16 0.72
CA ARG A 584 -12.51 -0.23 1.86
C ARG A 584 -13.98 -0.40 1.45
N MET A 585 -14.51 0.47 0.59
CA MET A 585 -15.88 0.37 0.10
C MET A 585 -16.06 -0.88 -0.77
N VAL A 586 -15.14 -1.12 -1.72
CA VAL A 586 -15.10 -2.34 -2.55
C VAL A 586 -15.04 -3.57 -1.68
N MET A 587 -14.10 -3.65 -0.74
CA MET A 587 -13.97 -4.79 0.17
C MET A 587 -15.26 -5.04 0.98
N LYS A 588 -15.93 -3.99 1.46
CA LYS A 588 -17.14 -4.15 2.30
C LYS A 588 -18.41 -4.45 1.52
N GLN A 589 -18.52 -3.96 0.30
CA GLN A 589 -19.77 -3.99 -0.47
C GLN A 589 -19.70 -4.98 -1.64
N CYS A 590 -18.52 -5.25 -2.16
CA CYS A 590 -18.37 -6.04 -3.40
C CYS A 590 -17.80 -7.42 -3.17
N ILE A 591 -17.02 -7.62 -2.10
CA ILE A 591 -16.20 -8.82 -1.91
C ILE A 591 -16.79 -9.68 -0.81
N TYR A 592 -17.06 -10.95 -1.13
CA TYR A 592 -17.67 -11.92 -0.23
C TYR A 592 -16.83 -13.18 -0.22
N GLY A 593 -16.23 -13.47 0.94
CA GLY A 593 -15.48 -14.69 1.15
C GLY A 593 -16.24 -15.65 2.05
N VAL A 594 -16.36 -16.90 1.61
CA VAL A 594 -16.89 -18.00 2.41
C VAL A 594 -15.81 -19.06 2.50
N ASP A 595 -15.63 -19.57 3.70
CA ASP A 595 -14.74 -20.70 4.00
C ASP A 595 -15.68 -21.79 4.52
N LEU A 596 -16.13 -22.64 3.58
CA LEU A 596 -17.20 -23.64 3.78
C LEU A 596 -16.70 -24.93 4.43
#